data_AF-A0A9W8J094-F1
#
_entry.id   AF-A0A9W8J094-F1
#
_cell.length_a   1.000
_cell.length_b   1.000
_cell.length_c   1.000
_cell.angle_alpha   90.00
_cell.angle_beta   90.00
_cell.angle_gamma   90.00
#
_symmetry.space_group_name_H-M   'P 1'
#
loop_
_entity.id
_entity.type
_entity.pdbx_description
1 polymer ?
#
loop_
_entity_poly.entity_id
_entity_poly.type
_entity_poly.pdbx_seq_one_letter_code
_entity_poly.pdbx_strand_id
1 'polypeptide(L)'
;MRNSVTLFRAPITPNNAAYIDGTTLPASEAACAITTRPLDLQLWHERLCHHNSADIQKLISNGLATGITLSSSAKRDPVCEPCLAGKMHSSPFPSTGHCASAPLDLIHTDLCGPLSSSTPEGYRYWCVFIDDHTRYRIVVLLKRKSDTFTAFKQFKALAENQLGRKIKALHDDKGGEYMSKEFNDFCDESGILRNRPQQNGDAERANRMMLEDITAMLAQANLPASFWGRCLATQVKVWNCLPTASLPERTPFEAWFGRKPDLSRFRVFGCTAYVFVQKDKRKKLESHMQKCIFVGYPPDYHTWTFYNPVTKQFIISDQRCPTLNSISW
;
A
#
# COMPACT_ATOMS: atom_id res chain seq x y z
N MET A 1 -7.45 26.51 30.24
CA MET A 1 -8.84 26.16 29.84
C MET A 1 -8.82 25.69 28.39
N ARG A 2 -9.65 24.71 28.02
CA ARG A 2 -9.94 24.34 26.62
C ARG A 2 -11.46 24.20 26.53
N ASN A 3 -12.11 24.85 25.57
CA ASN A 3 -13.57 24.90 25.44
C ASN A 3 -14.31 25.34 26.72
N SER A 4 -13.80 26.38 27.41
CA SER A 4 -14.40 26.94 28.62
C SER A 4 -14.51 26.00 29.84
N VAL A 5 -13.86 24.83 29.79
CA VAL A 5 -13.73 23.92 30.94
C VAL A 5 -12.41 24.22 31.67
N THR A 6 -12.50 24.41 32.99
CA THR A 6 -11.32 24.52 33.86
C THR A 6 -10.72 23.12 34.01
N LEU A 7 -9.55 22.90 33.41
CA LEU A 7 -8.91 21.58 33.40
C LEU A 7 -8.15 21.28 34.69
N PHE A 8 -7.57 22.31 35.32
CA PHE A 8 -6.83 22.20 36.59
C PHE A 8 -6.98 23.50 37.39
N ARG A 9 -6.91 23.41 38.72
CA ARG A 9 -6.71 24.54 39.64
C ARG A 9 -5.48 24.26 40.48
N ALA A 10 -4.59 25.26 40.62
CA ALA A 10 -3.41 25.16 41.46
C ALA A 10 -3.51 26.21 42.57
N PRO A 11 -3.53 25.82 43.86
CA PRO A 11 -3.47 26.77 44.96
C PRO A 11 -2.06 27.39 45.03
N ILE A 12 -2.00 28.70 45.29
CA ILE A 12 -0.75 29.43 45.49
C ILE A 12 -0.42 29.37 46.98
N THR A 13 0.78 28.92 47.30
CA THR A 13 1.31 28.89 48.67
C THR A 13 1.75 30.30 49.11
N PRO A 14 1.89 30.56 50.42
CA PRO A 14 2.34 31.86 50.94
C PRO A 14 3.69 32.35 50.41
N ASN A 15 4.51 31.45 49.84
CA ASN A 15 5.81 31.76 49.24
C ASN A 15 5.72 32.04 47.72
N ASN A 16 4.53 32.36 47.20
CA ASN A 16 4.26 32.55 45.76
C ASN A 16 4.58 31.33 44.86
N ALA A 17 4.70 30.13 45.43
CA ALA A 17 4.84 28.89 44.67
C ALA A 17 3.45 28.24 44.47
N ALA A 18 3.15 27.77 43.27
CA ALA A 18 1.94 27.00 42.99
C ALA A 18 2.32 25.57 42.58
N TYR A 19 1.60 24.58 43.11
CA TYR A 19 1.76 23.18 42.73
C TYR A 19 0.46 22.66 42.13
N ILE A 20 0.56 21.90 41.05
CA ILE A 20 -0.57 21.21 40.44
C ILE A 20 -0.60 19.82 41.06
N ASP A 21 -1.58 19.57 41.92
CA ASP A 21 -1.82 18.23 42.46
C ASP A 21 -2.71 17.46 41.48
N GLY A 22 -2.18 16.40 40.90
CA GLY A 22 -2.86 15.61 39.90
C GLY A 22 -2.05 14.38 39.50
N THR A 23 -2.74 13.28 39.20
CA THR A 23 -2.12 12.10 38.63
C THR A 23 -1.96 12.29 37.12
N THR A 24 -0.76 12.09 36.60
CA THR A 24 -0.60 11.83 35.16
C THR A 24 -1.37 10.55 34.85
N LEU A 25 -2.34 10.62 33.94
CA LEU A 25 -2.82 9.39 33.31
C LEU A 25 -1.58 8.72 32.71
N PRO A 26 -1.34 7.41 32.94
CA PRO A 26 -0.30 6.72 32.22
C PRO A 26 -0.71 6.79 30.75
N ALA A 27 -0.11 7.73 30.03
CA ALA A 27 -0.07 7.61 28.60
C ALA A 27 0.63 6.28 28.38
N SER A 28 0.00 5.35 27.67
CA SER A 28 0.73 4.27 27.04
C SER A 28 1.61 4.86 25.92
N GLU A 29 2.42 5.86 26.26
CA GLU A 29 3.38 6.52 25.41
C GLU A 29 4.63 5.64 25.39
N ALA A 30 4.49 4.47 24.75
CA ALA A 30 5.52 4.18 23.78
C ALA A 30 5.47 5.35 22.78
N ALA A 31 6.62 5.94 22.43
CA ALA A 31 6.76 6.94 21.38
C ALA A 31 6.39 6.31 20.02
N CYS A 32 5.10 6.05 19.86
CA CYS A 32 4.50 5.24 18.83
C CYS A 32 3.48 6.06 18.09
N ALA A 33 3.85 6.46 16.88
CA ALA A 33 2.97 7.04 15.87
C ALA A 33 2.05 8.16 16.40
N ILE A 34 2.65 9.23 16.92
CA ILE A 34 1.91 10.47 17.16
C ILE A 34 1.73 11.15 15.80
N THR A 35 0.49 11.16 15.30
CA THR A 35 0.12 12.02 14.17
C THR A 35 -0.21 13.40 14.70
N THR A 36 0.52 14.43 14.25
CA THR A 36 0.16 15.82 14.53
C THR A 36 -1.04 16.28 13.72
N ARG A 37 -1.36 15.56 12.63
CA ARG A 37 -2.52 15.81 11.78
C ARG A 37 -3.76 15.13 12.35
N PRO A 38 -4.95 15.77 12.24
CA PRO A 38 -6.20 15.14 12.59
C PRO A 38 -6.38 13.83 11.82
N LEU A 39 -6.93 12.81 12.49
CA LEU A 39 -7.33 11.58 11.82
C LEU A 39 -8.63 11.83 11.07
N ASP A 40 -8.55 12.45 9.89
CA ASP A 40 -9.68 12.80 9.05
C ASP A 40 -9.66 12.01 7.72
N LEU A 41 -10.67 12.24 6.88
CA LEU A 41 -10.80 11.59 5.58
C LEU A 41 -9.64 11.96 4.64
N GLN A 42 -9.09 13.17 4.76
CA GLN A 42 -7.96 13.61 3.94
C GLN A 42 -6.70 12.79 4.26
N LEU A 43 -6.39 12.59 5.53
CA LEU A 43 -5.26 11.77 5.94
C LEU A 43 -5.42 10.32 5.48
N TRP A 44 -6.64 9.76 5.55
CA TRP A 44 -6.89 8.41 5.04
C TRP A 44 -6.79 8.31 3.52
N HIS A 45 -7.19 9.34 2.78
CA HIS A 45 -6.95 9.43 1.35
C HIS A 45 -5.46 9.34 1.00
N GLU A 46 -4.61 10.09 1.70
CA GLU A 46 -3.16 10.07 1.49
C GLU A 46 -2.51 8.75 1.95
N ARG A 47 -2.98 8.17 3.07
CA ARG A 47 -2.53 6.84 3.55
C ARG A 47 -2.91 5.71 2.60
N LEU A 48 -4.01 5.87 1.88
CA LEU A 48 -4.55 4.90 0.93
C LEU A 48 -4.16 5.26 -0.51
N CYS A 49 -2.92 5.74 -0.70
CA CYS A 49 -2.32 5.99 -2.02
C CYS A 49 -3.18 6.83 -2.96
N HIS A 50 -3.83 7.86 -2.42
CA HIS A 50 -4.72 8.74 -3.16
C HIS A 50 -5.94 8.04 -3.79
N HIS A 51 -6.45 6.98 -3.17
CA HIS A 51 -7.65 6.31 -3.66
C HIS A 51 -8.90 7.20 -3.61
N ASN A 52 -9.92 6.89 -4.41
CA ASN A 52 -11.16 7.66 -4.47
C ASN A 52 -11.81 7.75 -3.08
N SER A 53 -12.16 8.98 -2.66
CA SER A 53 -12.84 9.25 -1.38
C SER A 53 -14.13 8.45 -1.19
N ALA A 54 -14.91 8.22 -2.25
CA ALA A 54 -16.16 7.48 -2.18
C ALA A 54 -15.93 6.02 -1.74
N ASP A 55 -14.90 5.38 -2.29
CA ASP A 55 -14.53 4.01 -1.93
C ASP A 55 -13.96 3.94 -0.51
N ILE A 56 -13.21 4.96 -0.08
CA ILE A 56 -12.72 5.05 1.31
C ILE A 56 -13.89 5.22 2.28
N GLN A 57 -14.86 6.07 1.95
CA GLN A 57 -16.07 6.21 2.76
C GLN A 57 -16.85 4.89 2.82
N LYS A 58 -17.01 4.19 1.68
CA LYS A 58 -17.65 2.88 1.62
C LYS A 58 -16.94 1.84 2.49
N LEU A 59 -15.60 1.82 2.44
CA LEU A 59 -14.77 0.95 3.28
C LEU A 59 -15.10 1.14 4.78
N ILE A 60 -15.23 2.40 5.20
CA ILE A 60 -15.48 2.79 6.59
C ILE A 60 -16.93 2.52 6.98
N SER A 61 -17.90 2.99 6.19
CA SER A 61 -19.34 2.88 6.50
C SER A 61 -19.80 1.44 6.58
N ASN A 62 -19.24 0.57 5.74
CA ASN A 62 -19.61 -0.84 5.67
C ASN A 62 -18.71 -1.71 6.56
N GLY A 63 -17.78 -1.12 7.32
CA GLY A 63 -16.90 -1.83 8.23
C GLY A 63 -16.06 -2.93 7.54
N LEU A 64 -15.59 -2.68 6.33
CA LEU A 64 -14.85 -3.66 5.50
C LEU A 64 -13.37 -3.81 5.89
N ALA A 65 -12.89 -2.99 6.83
CA ALA A 65 -11.55 -3.03 7.38
C ALA A 65 -11.55 -2.64 8.86
N THR A 66 -10.50 -3.02 9.58
CA THR A 66 -10.24 -2.63 10.98
C THR A 66 -9.07 -1.63 11.06
N GLY A 67 -8.85 -1.04 12.23
CA GLY A 67 -7.73 -0.11 12.45
C GLY A 67 -7.90 1.27 11.81
N ILE A 68 -9.10 1.59 11.34
CA ILE A 68 -9.46 2.93 10.86
C ILE A 68 -10.07 3.72 12.02
N THR A 69 -9.56 4.91 12.26
CA THR A 69 -10.11 5.85 13.24
C THR A 69 -10.30 7.20 12.55
N LEU A 70 -11.49 7.78 12.72
CA LEU A 70 -11.80 9.15 12.34
C LEU A 70 -12.04 9.94 13.62
N SER A 71 -11.12 10.86 13.95
CA SER A 71 -11.22 11.73 15.12
C SER A 71 -11.68 13.14 14.75
N SER A 72 -11.94 13.39 13.47
CA SER A 72 -12.42 14.66 12.92
C SER A 72 -13.36 14.39 11.76
N SER A 73 -14.46 15.14 11.71
CA SER A 73 -15.42 15.15 10.60
C SER A 73 -15.09 16.21 9.54
N ALA A 74 -13.88 16.79 9.60
CA ALA A 74 -13.42 17.75 8.60
C ALA A 74 -13.57 17.15 7.20
N LYS A 75 -14.22 17.91 6.32
CA LYS A 75 -14.33 17.54 4.91
C LYS A 75 -12.94 17.60 4.30
N ARG A 76 -12.69 16.64 3.41
CA ARG A 76 -11.48 16.64 2.59
C ARG A 76 -11.44 17.88 1.70
N ASP A 77 -10.23 18.39 1.46
CA ASP A 77 -9.97 19.38 0.42
C ASP A 77 -10.43 18.84 -0.96
N PRO A 78 -11.33 19.54 -1.67
CA PRO A 78 -11.74 19.15 -3.02
C PRO A 78 -10.56 19.11 -3.99
N VAL A 79 -9.50 19.90 -3.76
CA VAL A 79 -8.30 19.93 -4.58
C VAL A 79 -7.22 19.08 -3.93
N CYS A 80 -6.69 18.12 -4.68
CA CYS A 80 -5.53 17.35 -4.27
C CYS A 80 -4.52 17.36 -5.41
N GLU A 81 -3.49 18.20 -5.28
CA GLU A 81 -2.45 18.37 -6.29
C GLU A 81 -1.80 17.02 -6.69
N PRO A 82 -1.48 16.09 -5.77
CA PRO A 82 -1.04 14.75 -6.16
C PRO A 82 -2.04 14.01 -7.06
N CYS A 83 -3.34 14.07 -6.77
CA CYS A 83 -4.35 13.48 -7.64
C CYS A 83 -4.40 14.17 -9.00
N LEU A 84 -4.25 15.49 -9.07
CA LEU A 84 -4.20 16.20 -10.34
C LEU A 84 -2.97 15.79 -11.16
N ALA A 85 -1.81 15.64 -10.52
CA ALA A 85 -0.59 15.21 -11.18
C ALA A 85 -0.72 13.81 -11.81
N GLY A 86 -1.43 12.88 -11.16
CA GLY A 86 -1.55 11.49 -11.62
C GLY A 86 -2.86 11.13 -12.35
N LYS A 87 -3.96 11.83 -12.11
CA LYS A 87 -5.34 11.34 -12.40
C LYS A 87 -6.25 12.35 -13.11
N MET A 88 -5.73 13.48 -13.60
CA MET A 88 -6.53 14.60 -14.15
C MET A 88 -7.41 14.28 -15.38
N HIS A 89 -7.50 13.03 -15.83
CA HIS A 89 -8.35 12.61 -16.96
C HIS A 89 -9.19 11.35 -16.70
N SER A 90 -9.24 10.85 -15.46
CA SER A 90 -9.86 9.53 -15.20
C SER A 90 -11.38 9.64 -15.03
N SER A 91 -12.12 9.33 -16.09
CA SER A 91 -13.54 8.98 -15.98
C SER A 91 -13.70 7.56 -15.44
N PRO A 92 -14.70 7.27 -14.59
CA PRO A 92 -15.00 5.90 -14.21
C PRO A 92 -15.47 5.10 -15.43
N PHE A 93 -14.89 3.92 -15.62
CA PHE A 93 -15.31 3.00 -16.69
C PHE A 93 -16.08 1.82 -16.09
N PRO A 94 -17.32 1.57 -16.53
CA PRO A 94 -18.05 0.39 -16.09
C PRO A 94 -17.29 -0.87 -16.50
N SER A 95 -17.21 -1.85 -15.60
CA SER A 95 -16.81 -3.22 -15.92
C SER A 95 -18.08 -4.05 -16.04
N THR A 96 -18.36 -4.59 -17.23
CA THR A 96 -19.35 -5.65 -17.43
C THR A 96 -18.61 -6.92 -17.79
N GLY A 97 -18.78 -7.96 -16.97
CA GLY A 97 -18.13 -9.24 -17.20
C GLY A 97 -18.64 -10.30 -16.23
N HIS A 98 -18.67 -11.55 -16.69
CA HIS A 98 -18.87 -12.71 -15.83
C HIS A 98 -17.67 -12.86 -14.89
N CYS A 99 -17.95 -13.00 -13.59
CA CYS A 99 -16.94 -13.29 -12.58
C CYS A 99 -16.77 -14.81 -12.45
N ALA A 100 -15.55 -15.27 -12.28
CA ALA A 100 -15.23 -16.66 -11.97
C ALA A 100 -15.89 -17.10 -10.67
N SER A 101 -16.26 -18.38 -10.58
CA SER A 101 -17.06 -18.88 -9.47
C SER A 101 -16.27 -19.09 -8.18
N ALA A 102 -14.95 -19.26 -8.25
CA ALA A 102 -14.11 -19.49 -7.08
C ALA A 102 -12.66 -18.99 -7.27
N PRO A 103 -11.89 -18.77 -6.18
CA PRO A 103 -10.50 -18.30 -6.25
C PRO A 103 -9.61 -19.25 -7.06
N LEU A 104 -8.76 -18.72 -7.93
CA LEU A 104 -7.87 -19.43 -8.86
C LEU A 104 -8.57 -20.14 -10.04
N ASP A 105 -9.88 -19.95 -10.22
CA ASP A 105 -10.54 -20.47 -11.42
C ASP A 105 -10.09 -19.74 -12.69
N LEU A 106 -9.75 -18.44 -12.59
CA LEU A 106 -9.20 -17.64 -13.67
C LEU A 106 -8.23 -16.59 -13.13
N ILE A 107 -7.01 -16.54 -13.67
CA ILE A 107 -6.03 -15.50 -13.39
C ILE A 107 -5.85 -14.64 -14.64
N HIS A 108 -6.00 -13.33 -14.51
CA HIS A 108 -5.61 -12.37 -15.54
C HIS A 108 -4.18 -11.91 -15.30
N THR A 109 -3.37 -11.85 -16.35
CA THR A 109 -1.99 -11.39 -16.28
C THR A 109 -1.67 -10.41 -17.37
N ASP A 110 -0.89 -9.38 -17.04
CA ASP A 110 -0.36 -8.43 -18.01
C ASP A 110 1.01 -7.90 -17.57
N LEU A 111 1.86 -7.58 -18.55
CA LEU A 111 3.17 -7.02 -18.33
C LEU A 111 3.15 -5.52 -18.63
N CYS A 112 3.61 -4.72 -17.68
CA CYS A 112 3.87 -3.30 -17.93
C CYS A 112 5.36 -3.01 -18.05
N GLY A 113 5.73 -2.19 -19.04
CA GLY A 113 7.07 -1.68 -19.26
C GLY A 113 7.59 -1.87 -20.69
N PRO A 114 8.84 -1.44 -20.97
CA PRO A 114 9.80 -0.90 -20.01
C PRO A 114 9.41 0.51 -19.56
N LEU A 115 9.57 0.78 -18.26
CA LEU A 115 9.57 2.15 -17.76
C LEU A 115 10.87 2.86 -18.14
N SER A 116 10.78 4.19 -18.32
CA SER A 116 11.91 5.06 -18.65
C SER A 116 12.94 5.14 -17.53
N SER A 117 12.48 5.12 -16.28
CA SER A 117 13.33 5.11 -15.10
C SER A 117 13.40 3.72 -14.48
N SER A 118 14.59 3.16 -14.34
CA SER A 118 14.79 1.93 -13.57
C SER A 118 14.73 2.20 -12.07
N THR A 119 14.31 1.21 -11.28
CA THR A 119 14.48 1.29 -9.83
C THR A 119 15.97 1.21 -9.44
N PRO A 120 16.36 1.59 -8.22
CA PRO A 120 17.73 1.40 -7.73
C PRO A 120 18.23 -0.04 -7.82
N GLU A 121 17.33 -1.02 -7.70
CA GLU A 121 17.62 -2.45 -7.82
C GLU A 121 17.71 -2.93 -9.29
N GLY A 122 17.42 -2.06 -10.26
CA GLY A 122 17.50 -2.32 -11.70
C GLY A 122 16.23 -2.90 -12.33
N TYR A 123 15.08 -2.85 -11.65
CA TYR A 123 13.81 -3.27 -12.24
C TYR A 123 13.33 -2.26 -13.27
N ARG A 124 12.73 -2.73 -14.36
CA ARG A 124 12.23 -1.92 -15.48
C ARG A 124 10.81 -2.27 -15.92
N TYR A 125 10.30 -3.40 -15.45
CA TYR A 125 8.99 -3.92 -15.78
C TYR A 125 8.31 -4.42 -14.51
N TRP A 126 7.00 -4.62 -14.54
CA TRP A 126 6.32 -5.50 -13.59
C TRP A 126 5.28 -6.35 -14.31
N CYS A 127 5.03 -7.53 -13.78
CA CYS A 127 3.90 -8.36 -14.17
C CYS A 127 2.85 -8.30 -13.07
N VAL A 128 1.60 -8.09 -13.44
CA VAL A 128 0.45 -8.17 -12.52
C VAL A 128 -0.25 -9.51 -12.72
N PHE A 129 -0.63 -10.16 -11.64
CA PHE A 129 -1.52 -11.32 -11.60
C PHE A 129 -2.76 -10.95 -10.79
N ILE A 130 -3.93 -11.07 -11.41
CA ILE A 130 -5.21 -10.71 -10.81
C ILE A 130 -6.08 -11.95 -10.79
N ASP A 131 -6.49 -12.35 -9.59
CA ASP A 131 -7.50 -13.39 -9.46
C ASP A 131 -8.88 -12.85 -9.81
N ASP A 132 -9.58 -13.49 -10.74
CA ASP A 132 -10.85 -12.97 -11.24
C ASP A 132 -11.97 -13.04 -10.19
N HIS A 133 -12.00 -14.07 -9.33
CA HIS A 133 -13.04 -14.19 -8.31
C HIS A 133 -12.84 -13.23 -7.13
N THR A 134 -11.64 -13.21 -6.55
CA THR A 134 -11.32 -12.40 -5.36
C THR A 134 -10.86 -10.99 -5.71
N ARG A 135 -10.52 -10.71 -6.98
CA ARG A 135 -9.87 -9.46 -7.42
C ARG A 135 -8.57 -9.17 -6.69
N TYR A 136 -7.98 -10.16 -6.02
CA TYR A 136 -6.72 -10.02 -5.32
C TYR A 136 -5.60 -9.90 -6.33
N ARG A 137 -4.71 -8.94 -6.10
CA ARG A 137 -3.63 -8.59 -7.03
C ARG A 137 -2.29 -8.92 -6.42
N ILE A 138 -1.44 -9.55 -7.21
CA ILE A 138 -0.01 -9.74 -6.91
C ILE A 138 0.78 -9.13 -8.05
N VAL A 139 1.81 -8.35 -7.71
CA VAL A 139 2.73 -7.79 -8.68
C VAL A 139 4.14 -8.32 -8.44
N VAL A 140 4.86 -8.61 -9.51
CA VAL A 140 6.26 -9.04 -9.48
C VAL A 140 7.08 -8.08 -10.32
N LEU A 141 8.07 -7.44 -9.71
CA LEU A 141 9.01 -6.55 -10.40
C LEU A 141 10.01 -7.37 -11.22
N LEU A 142 10.26 -6.97 -12.47
CA LEU A 142 11.11 -7.70 -13.41
C LEU A 142 12.20 -6.80 -14.00
N LYS A 143 13.37 -7.38 -14.25
CA LYS A 143 14.50 -6.69 -14.91
C LYS A 143 14.39 -6.83 -16.42
N ARG A 144 13.92 -7.98 -16.91
CA ARG A 144 13.73 -8.28 -18.32
C ARG A 144 12.31 -8.80 -18.57
N LYS A 145 11.80 -8.53 -19.77
CA LYS A 145 10.53 -9.07 -20.27
C LYS A 145 10.50 -10.62 -20.26
N SER A 146 11.65 -11.27 -20.46
CA SER A 146 11.77 -12.73 -20.40
C SER A 146 11.58 -13.32 -19.00
N ASP A 147 11.64 -12.52 -17.94
CA ASP A 147 11.53 -13.00 -16.56
C ASP A 147 10.05 -13.29 -16.17
N THR A 148 9.07 -12.96 -17.04
CA THR A 148 7.63 -13.17 -16.81
C THR A 148 7.27 -14.62 -16.50
N PHE A 149 7.85 -15.58 -17.21
CA PHE A 149 7.54 -16.99 -16.95
C PHE A 149 8.01 -17.43 -15.56
N THR A 150 9.20 -17.01 -15.15
CA THR A 150 9.71 -17.26 -13.80
C THR A 150 8.81 -16.62 -12.73
N ALA A 151 8.34 -15.39 -12.97
CA ALA A 151 7.39 -14.72 -12.09
C ALA A 151 6.07 -15.47 -11.98
N PHE A 152 5.54 -15.99 -13.09
CA PHE A 152 4.32 -16.81 -13.07
C PHE A 152 4.50 -18.08 -12.23
N LYS A 153 5.62 -18.78 -12.37
CA LYS A 153 5.91 -19.97 -11.55
C LYS A 153 5.91 -19.65 -10.05
N GLN A 154 6.53 -18.52 -9.66
CA GLN A 154 6.55 -18.06 -8.26
C GLN A 154 5.15 -17.70 -7.76
N PHE A 155 4.37 -16.96 -8.57
CA PHE A 155 2.99 -16.61 -8.25
C PHE A 155 2.12 -17.86 -8.08
N LYS A 156 2.16 -18.80 -9.03
CA LYS A 156 1.41 -20.07 -8.97
C LYS A 156 1.71 -20.82 -7.68
N ALA A 157 3.00 -21.02 -7.36
CA ALA A 157 3.39 -21.75 -6.15
C ALA A 157 2.86 -21.06 -4.86
N LEU A 158 2.98 -19.73 -4.78
CA LEU A 158 2.47 -18.96 -3.65
C LEU A 158 0.94 -19.07 -3.52
N ALA A 159 0.22 -18.78 -4.61
CA ALA A 159 -1.23 -18.70 -4.62
C ALA A 159 -1.89 -20.06 -4.35
N GLU A 160 -1.39 -21.12 -4.98
CA GLU A 160 -1.94 -22.47 -4.81
C GLU A 160 -1.70 -23.01 -3.40
N ASN A 161 -0.51 -22.78 -2.85
CA ASN A 161 -0.19 -23.20 -1.49
C ASN A 161 -1.04 -22.43 -0.47
N GLN A 162 -1.22 -21.14 -0.68
CA GLN A 162 -1.97 -20.30 0.25
C GLN A 162 -3.47 -20.63 0.28
N LEU A 163 -4.07 -20.94 -0.87
CA LEU A 163 -5.51 -21.20 -0.98
C LEU A 163 -5.86 -22.69 -0.95
N GLY A 164 -4.87 -23.59 -0.99
CA GLY A 164 -5.11 -25.03 -1.11
C GLY A 164 -5.85 -25.41 -2.39
N ARG A 165 -5.72 -24.61 -3.46
CA ARG A 165 -6.41 -24.77 -4.75
C ARG A 165 -5.42 -24.73 -5.90
N LYS A 166 -5.84 -25.19 -7.07
CA LYS A 166 -5.05 -25.14 -8.30
C LYS A 166 -5.57 -24.04 -9.22
N ILE A 167 -4.66 -23.36 -9.92
CA ILE A 167 -5.01 -22.45 -11.01
C ILE A 167 -5.62 -23.28 -12.14
N LYS A 168 -6.82 -22.94 -12.58
CA LYS A 168 -7.50 -23.64 -13.68
C LYS A 168 -7.26 -23.01 -15.04
N ALA A 169 -7.26 -21.68 -15.09
CA ALA A 169 -7.07 -20.94 -16.33
C ALA A 169 -6.23 -19.69 -16.15
N LEU A 170 -5.46 -19.35 -17.19
CA LEU A 170 -4.67 -18.13 -17.28
C LEU A 170 -5.10 -17.35 -18.52
N HIS A 171 -5.38 -16.07 -18.31
CA HIS A 171 -5.74 -15.10 -19.34
C HIS A 171 -4.61 -14.09 -19.52
N ASP A 172 -4.09 -14.02 -20.76
CA ASP A 172 -2.97 -13.18 -21.17
C ASP A 172 -3.26 -12.51 -22.53
N ASP A 173 -2.53 -11.45 -22.86
CA ASP A 173 -2.70 -10.64 -24.07
C ASP A 173 -2.02 -11.22 -25.33
N LYS A 174 -1.51 -12.46 -25.27
CA LYS A 174 -0.66 -13.08 -26.30
C LYS A 174 0.67 -12.36 -26.57
N GLY A 175 1.14 -11.51 -25.66
CA GLY A 175 2.47 -10.92 -25.74
C GLY A 175 3.57 -11.99 -25.87
N GLY A 176 4.66 -11.67 -26.57
CA GLY A 176 5.75 -12.62 -26.85
C GLY A 176 6.38 -13.28 -25.61
N GLU A 177 6.30 -12.66 -24.44
CA GLU A 177 6.69 -13.19 -23.14
C GLU A 177 5.84 -14.39 -22.68
N TYR A 178 4.61 -14.50 -23.18
CA TYR A 178 3.66 -15.55 -22.86
C TYR A 178 3.67 -16.68 -23.90
N MET A 179 4.32 -16.47 -25.05
CA MET A 179 4.26 -17.36 -26.22
C MET A 179 5.39 -18.40 -26.29
N SER A 180 6.30 -18.47 -25.31
CA SER A 180 7.38 -19.45 -25.35
C SER A 180 6.84 -20.89 -25.26
N LYS A 181 7.50 -21.82 -25.96
CA LYS A 181 7.15 -23.25 -25.89
C LYS A 181 7.19 -23.75 -24.45
N GLU A 182 8.22 -23.38 -23.70
CA GLU A 182 8.39 -23.73 -22.28
C GLU A 182 7.18 -23.29 -21.42
N PHE A 183 6.63 -22.10 -21.66
CA PHE A 183 5.46 -21.63 -20.91
C PHE A 183 4.21 -22.44 -21.29
N ASN A 184 3.99 -22.67 -22.59
CA ASN A 184 2.84 -23.48 -23.02
C ASN A 184 2.93 -24.93 -22.48
N ASP A 185 4.09 -25.59 -22.62
CA ASP A 185 4.34 -26.94 -22.10
C ASP A 185 4.07 -26.99 -20.58
N PHE A 186 4.57 -26.01 -19.81
CA PHE A 186 4.35 -25.95 -18.36
C PHE A 186 2.87 -25.77 -17.99
N CYS A 187 2.12 -24.98 -18.76
CA CYS A 187 0.68 -24.83 -18.56
C CYS A 187 -0.05 -26.14 -18.85
N ASP A 188 0.29 -26.83 -19.93
CA ASP A 188 -0.31 -28.12 -20.29
C ASP A 188 -0.02 -29.20 -19.23
N GLU A 189 1.23 -29.31 -18.78
CA GLU A 189 1.66 -30.20 -17.69
C GLU A 189 0.96 -29.88 -16.35
N SER A 190 0.69 -28.59 -16.11
CA SER A 190 -0.02 -28.13 -14.90
C SER A 190 -1.54 -28.22 -15.02
N GLY A 191 -2.10 -28.60 -16.17
CA GLY A 191 -3.54 -28.59 -16.44
C GLY A 191 -4.17 -27.19 -16.47
N ILE A 192 -3.39 -26.16 -16.81
CA ILE A 192 -3.84 -24.76 -16.85
C ILE A 192 -4.28 -24.41 -18.26
N LEU A 193 -5.58 -24.13 -18.43
CA LEU A 193 -6.13 -23.68 -19.69
C LEU A 193 -5.66 -22.26 -20.04
N ARG A 194 -5.11 -22.06 -21.23
CA ARG A 194 -4.81 -20.73 -21.77
C ARG A 194 -6.06 -20.11 -22.38
N ASN A 195 -6.70 -19.21 -21.65
CA ASN A 195 -7.89 -18.50 -22.10
C ASN A 195 -7.49 -17.16 -22.74
N ARG A 196 -7.39 -17.10 -24.06
CA ARG A 196 -6.86 -15.93 -24.80
C ARG A 196 -7.89 -15.28 -25.75
N PRO A 197 -9.08 -14.85 -25.28
CA PRO A 197 -9.98 -14.04 -26.08
C PRO A 197 -9.37 -12.63 -26.29
N GLN A 198 -9.90 -11.87 -27.25
CA GLN A 198 -9.30 -10.61 -27.75
C GLN A 198 -9.19 -9.46 -26.74
N GLN A 199 -9.68 -9.58 -25.51
CA GLN A 199 -9.74 -8.46 -24.55
C GLN A 199 -9.24 -8.87 -23.16
N ASN A 200 -7.99 -8.52 -22.82
CA ASN A 200 -7.41 -8.62 -21.48
C ASN A 200 -7.63 -7.32 -20.67
N GLY A 201 -8.83 -6.75 -20.81
CA GLY A 201 -9.11 -5.38 -20.39
C GLY A 201 -9.06 -5.14 -18.87
N ASP A 202 -9.03 -6.20 -18.05
CA ASP A 202 -8.91 -6.09 -16.59
C ASP A 202 -7.46 -5.82 -16.17
N ALA A 203 -6.50 -6.58 -16.70
CA ALA A 203 -5.09 -6.43 -16.35
C ALA A 203 -4.47 -5.17 -16.99
N GLU A 204 -4.82 -4.85 -18.24
CA GLU A 204 -4.41 -3.60 -18.90
C GLU A 204 -4.91 -2.36 -18.14
N ARG A 205 -6.18 -2.38 -17.74
CA ARG A 205 -6.80 -1.30 -16.95
C ARG A 205 -6.12 -1.15 -15.59
N ALA A 206 -5.82 -2.27 -14.94
CA ALA A 206 -5.09 -2.26 -13.69
C ALA A 206 -3.70 -1.61 -13.86
N ASN A 207 -2.97 -1.95 -14.92
CA ASN A 207 -1.67 -1.35 -15.21
C ASN A 207 -1.75 0.16 -15.47
N ARG A 208 -2.76 0.63 -16.20
CA ARG A 208 -3.00 2.08 -16.39
C ARG A 208 -3.26 2.80 -15.07
N MET A 209 -4.19 2.29 -14.27
CA MET A 209 -4.51 2.87 -12.97
C MET A 209 -3.31 2.81 -11.99
N MET A 210 -2.46 1.78 -12.10
CA MET A 210 -1.20 1.69 -11.35
C MET A 210 -0.26 2.84 -11.69
N LEU A 211 -0.07 3.15 -12.97
CA LEU A 211 0.76 4.28 -13.40
C LEU A 211 0.24 5.64 -12.89
N GLU A 212 -1.07 5.85 -12.94
CA GLU A 212 -1.73 7.08 -12.45
C GLU A 212 -1.48 7.29 -10.95
N ASP A 213 -1.71 6.26 -10.13
CA ASP A 213 -1.47 6.29 -8.68
C ASP A 213 0.01 6.43 -8.34
N ILE A 214 0.89 5.71 -9.04
CA ILE A 214 2.36 5.84 -8.86
C ILE A 214 2.77 7.30 -9.07
N THR A 215 2.25 7.94 -10.11
CA THR A 215 2.54 9.35 -10.42
C THR A 215 2.06 10.27 -9.30
N ALA A 216 0.84 10.07 -8.80
CA ALA A 216 0.32 10.83 -7.66
C ALA A 216 1.18 10.64 -6.39
N MET A 217 1.53 9.40 -6.07
CA MET A 217 2.36 9.08 -4.89
C MET A 217 3.76 9.69 -4.97
N LEU A 218 4.39 9.66 -6.15
CA LEU A 218 5.70 10.28 -6.37
C LEU A 218 5.63 11.80 -6.22
N ALA A 219 4.59 12.44 -6.76
CA ALA A 219 4.35 13.87 -6.64
C ALA A 219 4.17 14.27 -5.17
N GLN A 220 3.32 13.55 -4.40
CA GLN A 220 3.14 13.79 -2.97
C GLN A 220 4.44 13.62 -2.17
N ALA A 221 5.23 12.59 -2.50
CA ALA A 221 6.45 12.27 -1.79
C ALA A 221 7.65 13.15 -2.19
N ASN A 222 7.52 13.92 -3.28
CA ASN A 222 8.62 14.61 -3.95
C ASN A 222 9.83 13.69 -4.17
N LEU A 223 9.57 12.47 -4.65
CA LEU A 223 10.59 11.44 -4.91
C LEU A 223 10.81 11.24 -6.40
N PRO A 224 12.04 10.89 -6.84
CA PRO A 224 12.33 10.67 -8.25
C PRO A 224 11.62 9.41 -8.76
N ALA A 225 11.35 9.38 -10.07
CA ALA A 225 10.64 8.30 -10.74
C ALA A 225 11.21 6.89 -10.46
N SER A 226 12.51 6.75 -10.16
CA SER A 226 13.13 5.50 -9.72
C SER A 226 12.45 4.82 -8.52
N PHE A 227 11.64 5.53 -7.73
CA PHE A 227 10.89 4.94 -6.60
C PHE A 227 9.58 4.25 -7.03
N TRP A 228 9.25 4.22 -8.33
CA TRP A 228 8.00 3.64 -8.84
C TRP A 228 7.74 2.21 -8.32
N GLY A 229 8.78 1.38 -8.17
CA GLY A 229 8.62 0.00 -7.67
C GLY A 229 8.16 -0.06 -6.21
N ARG A 230 8.57 0.93 -5.40
CA ARG A 230 8.13 1.08 -3.99
C ARG A 230 6.70 1.63 -3.92
N CYS A 231 6.36 2.58 -4.79
CA CYS A 231 4.99 3.07 -4.94
C CYS A 231 4.06 1.91 -5.31
N LEU A 232 4.40 1.14 -6.37
CA LEU A 232 3.63 0.02 -6.87
C LEU A 232 3.36 -1.04 -5.79
N ALA A 233 4.40 -1.48 -5.07
CA ALA A 233 4.25 -2.47 -4.00
C ALA A 233 3.33 -1.97 -2.88
N THR A 234 3.44 -0.70 -2.50
CA THR A 234 2.59 -0.07 -1.48
C THR A 234 1.15 0.04 -1.96
N GLN A 235 0.95 0.49 -3.19
CA GLN A 235 -0.34 0.66 -3.82
C GLN A 235 -1.10 -0.66 -3.95
N VAL A 236 -0.46 -1.74 -4.41
CA VAL A 236 -1.11 -3.05 -4.55
C VAL A 236 -1.58 -3.58 -3.20
N LYS A 237 -0.76 -3.40 -2.15
CA LYS A 237 -1.16 -3.73 -0.78
C LYS A 237 -2.38 -2.93 -0.34
N VAL A 238 -2.43 -1.64 -0.65
CA VAL A 238 -3.59 -0.77 -0.36
C VAL A 238 -4.82 -1.23 -1.13
N TRP A 239 -4.71 -1.43 -2.44
CA TRP A 239 -5.81 -1.85 -3.31
C TRP A 239 -6.44 -3.18 -2.89
N ASN A 240 -5.64 -4.14 -2.43
CA ASN A 240 -6.18 -5.39 -1.92
C ASN A 240 -7.02 -5.18 -0.64
N CYS A 241 -6.81 -4.10 0.10
CA CYS A 241 -7.59 -3.76 1.28
C CYS A 241 -8.78 -2.84 1.02
N LEU A 242 -9.02 -2.44 -0.23
CA LEU A 242 -10.08 -1.50 -0.62
C LEU A 242 -11.28 -2.25 -1.23
N PRO A 243 -12.50 -1.67 -1.15
CA PRO A 243 -13.66 -2.26 -1.78
C PRO A 243 -13.50 -2.23 -3.31
N THR A 244 -14.17 -3.15 -4.00
CA THR A 244 -14.27 -3.17 -5.45
C THR A 244 -15.72 -3.45 -5.86
N ALA A 245 -16.13 -2.98 -7.04
CA ALA A 245 -17.50 -3.17 -7.53
C ALA A 245 -17.88 -4.67 -7.62
N SER A 246 -16.94 -5.53 -7.99
CA SER A 246 -17.15 -6.98 -8.10
C SER A 246 -17.31 -7.69 -6.74
N LEU A 247 -16.93 -7.05 -5.64
CA LEU A 247 -17.02 -7.59 -4.28
C LEU A 247 -17.67 -6.54 -3.36
N PRO A 248 -19.01 -6.39 -3.40
CA PRO A 248 -19.69 -5.33 -2.65
C PRO A 248 -19.55 -5.47 -1.13
N GLU A 249 -19.49 -6.70 -0.63
CA GLU A 249 -19.55 -7.04 0.80
C GLU A 249 -18.19 -7.38 1.45
N ARG A 250 -17.10 -7.43 0.68
CA ARG A 250 -15.78 -7.81 1.18
C ARG A 250 -14.66 -7.17 0.37
N THR A 251 -13.50 -7.02 0.98
CA THR A 251 -12.28 -6.59 0.25
C THR A 251 -11.65 -7.78 -0.49
N PRO A 252 -10.82 -7.53 -1.53
CA PRO A 252 -10.01 -8.59 -2.13
C PRO A 252 -9.17 -9.36 -1.11
N PHE A 253 -8.60 -8.65 -0.14
CA PHE A 253 -7.84 -9.23 0.97
C PHE A 253 -8.71 -10.20 1.78
N GLU A 254 -9.91 -9.78 2.16
CA GLU A 254 -10.83 -10.66 2.90
C GLU A 254 -11.29 -11.86 2.06
N ALA A 255 -11.55 -11.66 0.77
CA ALA A 255 -11.90 -12.75 -0.14
C ALA A 255 -10.75 -13.78 -0.31
N TRP A 256 -9.49 -13.33 -0.19
CA TRP A 256 -8.30 -14.17 -0.35
C TRP A 256 -7.84 -14.83 0.95
N PHE A 257 -7.88 -14.11 2.08
CA PHE A 257 -7.37 -14.58 3.38
C PHE A 257 -8.46 -15.00 4.36
N GLY A 258 -9.74 -14.77 4.05
CA GLY A 258 -10.87 -15.09 4.93
C GLY A 258 -10.99 -14.19 6.17
N ARG A 259 -10.27 -13.06 6.22
CA ARG A 259 -10.31 -12.11 7.35
C ARG A 259 -10.21 -10.67 6.87
N LYS A 260 -10.81 -9.74 7.61
CA LYS A 260 -10.72 -8.31 7.31
C LYS A 260 -9.29 -7.78 7.42
N PRO A 261 -8.88 -6.85 6.54
CA PRO A 261 -7.59 -6.19 6.65
C PRO A 261 -7.56 -5.22 7.84
N ASP A 262 -6.40 -5.16 8.53
CA ASP A 262 -6.11 -4.13 9.55
C ASP A 262 -5.26 -3.03 8.92
N LEU A 263 -5.77 -1.79 8.96
CA LEU A 263 -5.14 -0.60 8.39
C LEU A 263 -4.46 0.30 9.42
N SER A 264 -4.41 -0.10 10.70
CA SER A 264 -3.80 0.68 11.79
C SER A 264 -2.35 1.10 11.52
N ARG A 265 -1.63 0.29 10.75
CA ARG A 265 -0.21 0.48 10.39
C ARG A 265 0.02 1.30 9.13
N PHE A 266 -1.05 1.69 8.43
CA PHE A 266 -0.92 2.38 7.16
C PHE A 266 -0.44 3.80 7.38
N ARG A 267 0.55 4.24 6.60
CA ARG A 267 1.16 5.56 6.64
C ARG A 267 1.19 6.17 5.26
N VAL A 268 1.18 7.50 5.23
CA VAL A 268 1.27 8.29 4.00
C VAL A 268 2.61 7.99 3.34
N PHE A 269 2.60 7.47 2.12
CA PHE A 269 3.83 7.21 1.37
C PHE A 269 4.60 8.51 1.16
N GLY A 270 5.91 8.49 1.41
CA GLY A 270 6.74 9.69 1.34
C GLY A 270 6.78 10.53 2.61
N CYS A 271 6.06 10.16 3.67
CA CYS A 271 6.10 10.95 4.91
C CYS A 271 7.48 10.87 5.58
N THR A 272 7.84 11.93 6.30
CA THR A 272 9.02 11.93 7.15
C THR A 272 8.88 10.86 8.24
N ALA A 273 9.94 10.11 8.46
CA ALA A 273 10.07 9.11 9.52
C ALA A 273 11.38 9.31 10.29
N TYR A 274 11.37 9.02 11.59
CA TYR A 274 12.57 9.07 12.43
C TYR A 274 12.87 7.65 12.92
N VAL A 275 13.93 7.06 12.37
CA VAL A 275 14.30 5.68 12.65
C VAL A 275 15.34 5.66 13.77
N PHE A 276 15.06 4.93 14.85
CA PHE A 276 16.00 4.78 15.96
C PHE A 276 17.25 4.03 15.51
N VAL A 277 18.42 4.54 15.87
CA VAL A 277 19.71 3.88 15.59
C VAL A 277 20.13 3.10 16.83
N GLN A 278 20.48 1.83 16.68
CA GLN A 278 20.93 0.99 17.79
C GLN A 278 22.25 1.51 18.38
N LYS A 279 22.52 1.21 19.65
CA LYS A 279 23.63 1.79 20.41
C LYS A 279 25.00 1.36 19.88
N ASP A 280 25.11 0.13 19.39
CA ASP A 280 26.27 -0.48 18.74
C ASP A 280 26.62 0.19 17.39
N LYS A 281 25.64 0.83 16.74
CA LYS A 281 25.82 1.52 15.45
C LYS A 281 26.09 3.02 15.59
N ARG A 282 26.29 3.51 16.82
CA ARG A 282 26.51 4.93 17.13
C ARG A 282 27.83 5.15 17.86
N LYS A 283 28.52 6.23 17.53
CA LYS A 283 29.62 6.77 18.33
C LYS A 283 29.07 7.68 19.45
N LYS A 284 29.91 7.98 20.45
CA LYS A 284 29.55 8.91 21.54
C LYS A 284 29.13 10.26 20.93
N LEU A 285 28.03 10.82 21.44
CA LEU A 285 27.42 12.10 21.00
C LEU A 285 26.77 12.10 19.60
N GLU A 286 26.67 10.97 18.90
CA GLU A 286 25.90 10.89 17.67
C GLU A 286 24.38 10.84 17.93
N SER A 287 23.59 11.30 16.96
CA SER A 287 22.12 11.27 17.03
C SER A 287 21.60 9.86 17.31
N HIS A 288 20.57 9.77 18.14
CA HIS A 288 19.86 8.52 18.43
C HIS A 288 18.89 8.11 17.31
N MET A 289 18.71 8.97 16.30
CA MET A 289 17.80 8.75 15.19
C MET A 289 18.42 9.15 13.85
N GLN A 290 17.88 8.55 12.79
CA GLN A 290 18.07 8.98 11.42
C GLN A 290 16.75 9.49 10.87
N LYS A 291 16.77 10.69 10.29
CA LYS A 291 15.65 11.23 9.51
C LYS A 291 15.59 10.49 8.18
N CYS A 292 14.46 9.86 7.89
CA CYS A 292 14.22 9.04 6.71
C CYS A 292 12.86 9.37 6.10
N ILE A 293 12.59 8.73 4.97
CA ILE A 293 11.32 8.81 4.23
C ILE A 293 10.66 7.44 4.28
N PHE A 294 9.38 7.37 4.63
CA PHE A 294 8.62 6.13 4.55
C PHE A 294 8.36 5.75 3.09
N VAL A 295 8.80 4.56 2.67
CA VAL A 295 8.74 4.09 1.27
C VAL A 295 8.08 2.72 1.13
N GLY A 296 7.14 2.40 2.02
CA GLY A 296 6.27 1.23 1.89
C GLY A 296 6.54 0.12 2.88
N TYR A 297 5.98 -1.04 2.60
CA TYR A 297 5.98 -2.19 3.50
C TYR A 297 6.77 -3.33 2.87
N PRO A 298 7.65 -4.01 3.61
CA PRO A 298 8.23 -5.26 3.13
C PRO A 298 7.14 -6.36 3.06
N PRO A 299 7.44 -7.50 2.42
CA PRO A 299 6.51 -8.64 2.32
C PRO A 299 5.99 -9.12 3.68
N ASP A 300 6.81 -9.01 4.73
CA ASP A 300 6.42 -9.36 6.10
C ASP A 300 5.52 -8.27 6.71
N TYR A 301 4.32 -8.67 7.17
CA TYR A 301 3.22 -7.77 7.52
C TYR A 301 3.47 -6.78 8.66
N HIS A 302 4.59 -6.88 9.39
CA HIS A 302 4.77 -6.24 10.69
C HIS A 302 5.86 -5.16 10.72
N THR A 303 6.43 -4.78 9.58
CA THR A 303 7.53 -3.81 9.52
C THR A 303 7.29 -2.75 8.45
N TRP A 304 8.14 -1.72 8.42
CA TRP A 304 8.11 -0.63 7.46
C TRP A 304 9.48 -0.52 6.80
N THR A 305 9.50 -0.09 5.55
CA THR A 305 10.71 0.23 4.79
C THR A 305 10.86 1.74 4.72
N PHE A 306 12.07 2.20 5.03
CA PHE A 306 12.46 3.60 5.01
C PHE A 306 13.58 3.82 4.01
N TYR A 307 13.67 5.03 3.48
CA TYR A 307 14.79 5.48 2.66
C TYR A 307 15.50 6.63 3.38
N ASN A 308 16.80 6.49 3.59
CA ASN A 308 17.63 7.57 4.12
C ASN A 308 18.18 8.39 2.94
N PRO A 309 17.74 9.63 2.72
CA PRO A 309 18.16 10.43 1.58
C PRO A 309 19.64 10.86 1.64
N VAL A 310 20.26 10.83 2.82
CA VAL A 310 21.68 11.19 3.01
C VAL A 310 22.57 10.01 2.62
N THR A 311 22.31 8.83 3.16
CA THR A 311 23.12 7.64 2.88
C THR A 311 22.71 6.91 1.61
N LYS A 312 21.55 7.25 1.04
CA LYS A 312 20.93 6.59 -0.12
C LYS A 312 20.65 5.10 0.11
N GLN A 313 20.38 4.72 1.36
CA GLN A 313 20.12 3.34 1.75
C GLN A 313 18.67 3.11 2.16
N PHE A 314 18.18 1.91 1.88
CA PHE A 314 16.91 1.42 2.42
C PHE A 314 17.14 0.78 3.79
N ILE A 315 16.23 1.06 4.73
CA ILE A 315 16.28 0.57 6.11
C ILE A 315 14.95 -0.13 6.41
N ILE A 316 14.99 -1.37 6.89
CA ILE A 316 13.81 -2.11 7.35
C ILE A 316 13.77 -2.03 8.87
N SER A 317 12.61 -1.69 9.43
CA SER A 317 12.39 -1.70 10.88
C SER A 317 12.54 -3.12 11.44
N ASP A 318 13.39 -3.33 12.45
CA ASP A 318 13.57 -4.63 13.13
C ASP A 318 12.63 -4.83 14.33
N GLN A 319 11.93 -3.78 14.78
CA GLN A 319 11.09 -3.80 15.97
C GLN A 319 9.71 -3.14 15.73
N ARG A 320 8.73 -3.54 16.55
CA ARG A 320 7.42 -2.89 16.64
C ARG A 320 7.64 -1.43 17.01
N CYS A 321 7.52 -0.54 16.02
CA CYS A 321 7.42 0.92 16.19
C CYS A 321 8.76 1.68 16.24
N PRO A 322 9.32 2.06 15.07
CA PRO A 322 10.02 3.33 14.95
C PRO A 322 9.04 4.44 15.27
N THR A 323 9.52 5.48 15.94
CA THR A 323 8.77 6.70 16.22
C THR A 323 8.45 7.40 14.90
N LEU A 324 7.34 6.99 14.28
CA LEU A 324 6.79 7.60 13.07
C LEU A 324 6.14 8.92 13.48
N ASN A 325 6.93 9.96 13.67
CA ASN A 325 6.41 11.31 13.71
C ASN A 325 6.10 11.70 12.27
N SER A 326 4.85 11.52 11.86
CA SER A 326 4.36 12.19 10.65
C SER A 326 4.40 13.69 10.93
N ILE A 327 5.36 14.38 10.35
CA ILE A 327 5.33 15.83 10.23
C ILE A 327 5.17 16.12 8.74
N SER A 328 4.11 16.86 8.45
CA SER A 328 3.72 17.40 7.15
C SER A 328 4.84 18.22 6.51
N TRP A 329 4.79 18.30 5.19
CA TRP A 329 5.48 19.30 4.38
C TRP A 329 5.27 20.72 4.91
#